data_AF-A0A7Y8Y4Y1-F1
#
_entry.id   AF-A0A7Y8Y4Y1-F1
#
_cell.length_a   1.000
_cell.length_b   1.000
_cell.length_c   1.000
_cell.angle_alpha   90.00
_cell.angle_beta   90.00
_cell.angle_gamma   90.00
#
_symmetry.space_group_name_H-M   'P 1'
#
loop_
_entity.id
_entity.type
_entity.pdbx_description
1 polymer ?
#
loop_
_entity_poly.entity_id
_entity_poly.type
_entity_poly.pdbx_seq_one_letter_code
_entity_poly.pdbx_strand_id
1 'polypeptide(L)'
;MRQEILRRFLTNTDETGRFLMKSRKTGIVYFVEPIYNGKTPVWGDLNPATKQLEGNYGSKYTGAVTKKESIITEENGFENIGFFKGSPFGEIDRRDREHEARLKGG
;
A
#
# COMPACT_ATOMS: atom_id res chain seq x y z
N MET A 1 -2.47 -0.16 19.12
CA MET A 1 -2.23 -1.26 18.15
C MET A 1 -1.65 -2.48 18.87
N ARG A 2 -2.17 -3.68 18.61
CA ARG A 2 -1.67 -4.93 19.21
C ARG A 2 -0.30 -5.30 18.61
N GLN A 3 0.67 -5.67 19.43
CA GLN A 3 2.04 -6.02 18.99
C GLN A 3 2.07 -7.16 17.96
N GLU A 4 1.15 -8.12 18.09
CA GLU A 4 0.99 -9.21 17.14
C GLU A 4 0.59 -8.71 15.74
N ILE A 5 -0.29 -7.72 15.65
CA ILE A 5 -0.74 -7.16 14.36
C ILE A 5 0.41 -6.42 13.69
N LEU A 6 1.22 -5.66 14.45
CA LEU A 6 2.42 -5.01 13.94
C LEU A 6 3.39 -6.03 13.35
N ARG A 7 3.64 -7.14 14.07
CA ARG A 7 4.51 -8.21 13.59
C ARG A 7 3.98 -8.84 12.31
N ARG A 8 2.68 -9.16 12.25
CA ARG A 8 2.02 -9.70 11.05
C ARG A 8 2.11 -8.73 9.86
N PHE A 9 1.97 -7.43 10.11
CA PHE A 9 2.06 -6.39 9.08
C PHE A 9 3.46 -6.30 8.46
N LEU A 10 4.49 -6.49 9.28
CA LEU A 10 5.90 -6.43 8.86
C LEU A 10 6.47 -7.78 8.43
N THR A 11 5.64 -8.82 8.30
CA THR A 11 6.02 -10.15 7.83
C THR A 11 5.50 -10.38 6.42
N ASN A 12 6.25 -11.10 5.59
CA ASN A 12 5.91 -11.40 4.19
C ASN A 12 5.57 -10.13 3.38
N THR A 13 6.34 -9.06 3.58
CA THR A 13 6.14 -7.78 2.89
C THR A 13 6.36 -7.89 1.39
N ASP A 14 7.21 -8.82 0.93
CA ASP A 14 7.41 -9.08 -0.49
C ASP A 14 6.12 -9.61 -1.15
N GLU A 15 5.39 -10.49 -0.46
CA GLU A 15 4.13 -11.05 -0.95
C GLU A 15 2.97 -10.08 -0.83
N THR A 16 2.90 -9.36 0.29
CA THR A 16 1.74 -8.53 0.65
C THR A 16 1.86 -7.09 0.16
N GLY A 17 3.08 -6.66 -0.19
CA GLY A 17 3.41 -5.28 -0.55
C GLY A 17 3.29 -4.28 0.60
N ARG A 18 3.14 -4.74 1.84
CA ARG A 18 2.94 -3.88 3.01
C ARG A 18 4.21 -3.12 3.36
N PHE A 19 4.06 -1.84 3.70
CA PHE A 19 5.17 -1.04 4.20
C PHE A 19 4.71 0.07 5.13
N LEU A 20 5.67 0.58 5.91
CA LEU A 20 5.51 1.76 6.74
C LEU A 20 6.13 2.96 6.04
N MET A 21 5.45 4.09 6.12
CA MET A 21 5.98 5.37 5.67
C MET A 21 5.88 6.39 6.79
N LYS A 22 7.02 6.84 7.30
CA LYS A 22 7.05 7.96 8.24
C LYS A 22 7.17 9.27 7.47
N SER A 23 6.19 10.14 7.62
CA SER A 23 6.29 11.51 7.10
C SER A 23 7.41 12.26 7.78
N ARG A 24 8.25 12.93 6.99
CA ARG A 24 9.27 13.86 7.49
C ARG A 24 8.70 15.25 7.81
N LYS A 25 7.50 15.56 7.32
CA LYS A 25 6.83 16.86 7.53
C LYS A 25 6.07 16.87 8.86
N THR A 26 5.21 15.86 9.06
CA THR A 26 4.31 15.78 10.21
C THR A 26 4.80 14.81 11.30
N GLY A 27 5.76 13.94 10.98
CA GLY A 27 6.20 12.87 11.88
C GLY A 27 5.24 11.67 11.97
N ILE A 28 4.07 11.75 11.31
CA ILE A 28 3.04 10.70 11.31
C ILE A 28 3.58 9.45 10.61
N VAL A 29 3.26 8.28 11.17
CA VAL A 29 3.59 6.97 10.59
C VAL A 29 2.34 6.41 9.90
N TYR A 30 2.43 6.20 8.59
CA TYR A 30 1.39 5.62 7.77
C TYR A 30 1.66 4.14 7.54
N PHE A 31 0.63 3.33 7.73
CA PHE A 31 0.60 1.92 7.36
C PHE A 31 -0.03 1.82 5.98
N VAL A 32 0.72 1.29 5.01
CA VAL A 32 0.28 1.20 3.62
C VAL A 32 0.17 -0.27 3.22
N GLU A 33 -0.99 -0.63 2.70
CA GLU A 33 -1.27 -1.97 2.20
C GLU A 33 -1.83 -1.86 0.77
N PRO A 34 -1.12 -2.38 -0.25
CA PRO A 34 -1.63 -2.45 -1.60
C PRO A 34 -2.77 -3.47 -1.70
N ILE A 35 -3.87 -3.07 -2.32
CA ILE A 35 -5.04 -3.95 -2.50
C ILE A 35 -5.27 -4.21 -3.97
N TYR A 36 -5.38 -5.49 -4.34
CA TYR A 36 -5.72 -5.91 -5.69
C TYR A 36 -7.13 -6.54 -5.74
N ASN A 37 -7.76 -6.43 -6.91
CA ASN A 37 -9.14 -6.86 -7.11
C ASN A 37 -9.25 -8.18 -7.91
N GLY A 38 -8.24 -9.05 -7.80
CA GLY A 38 -8.25 -10.40 -8.38
C GLY A 38 -7.51 -10.60 -9.70
N LYS A 39 -6.81 -9.60 -10.23
CA LYS A 39 -5.86 -9.78 -11.35
C LYS A 39 -4.54 -9.07 -11.04
N THR A 40 -3.49 -9.84 -10.80
CA THR A 40 -2.12 -9.32 -10.77
C THR A 40 -1.76 -8.90 -12.20
N PRO A 41 -1.23 -7.69 -12.43
CA PRO A 41 -0.76 -7.32 -13.76
C PRO A 41 0.37 -8.27 -14.15
N VAL A 42 0.22 -8.94 -15.30
CA VAL A 42 1.31 -9.73 -15.89
C VAL A 42 2.25 -8.75 -16.54
N TRP A 43 3.50 -8.71 -16.08
CA TRP A 43 4.56 -7.89 -16.67
C TRP A 43 5.46 -8.76 -17.54
N GLY A 44 5.76 -8.25 -18.72
CA GLY A 44 6.54 -8.94 -19.73
C GLY A 44 7.04 -7.93 -20.75
N ASP A 45 7.98 -8.37 -21.57
CA ASP A 45 8.42 -7.66 -22.75
C ASP A 45 7.37 -7.83 -23.85
N LEU A 46 7.02 -6.74 -24.53
CA LEU A 46 6.13 -6.83 -25.68
C LEU A 46 6.93 -7.31 -26.89
N ASN A 47 6.67 -8.52 -27.38
CA ASN A 47 7.31 -9.01 -28.59
C ASN A 47 6.80 -8.21 -29.80
N PRO A 48 7.67 -7.53 -30.55
CA PRO A 48 7.25 -6.64 -31.65
C PRO A 48 6.69 -7.39 -32.86
N ALA A 49 7.05 -8.67 -33.06
CA ALA A 49 6.62 -9.48 -34.20
C ALA A 49 5.27 -10.16 -33.94
N THR A 50 5.05 -10.68 -32.73
CA THR A 50 3.82 -11.40 -32.36
C THR A 50 2.79 -10.50 -31.69
N LYS A 51 3.20 -9.31 -31.21
CA LYS A 51 2.42 -8.41 -30.34
C LYS A 51 1.92 -9.07 -29.06
N GLN A 52 2.51 -10.20 -28.67
CA GLN A 52 2.21 -10.89 -27.43
C GLN A 52 3.17 -10.42 -26.34
N LEU A 53 2.68 -10.39 -25.11
CA LEU A 53 3.51 -10.12 -23.94
C LEU A 53 4.27 -11.41 -23.61
N GLU A 54 5.60 -11.37 -23.73
CA GLU A 54 6.50 -12.48 -23.45
C GLU A 54 7.31 -12.18 -22.17
N GLY A 55 7.45 -13.17 -21.29
CA GLY A 55 8.09 -12.99 -19.99
C GLY A 55 7.09 -13.01 -18.83
N ASN A 56 7.64 -13.16 -17.63
CA ASN A 56 6.86 -13.34 -16.41
C ASN A 56 7.48 -12.51 -15.27
N TYR A 57 7.78 -11.24 -15.52
CA TYR A 57 8.37 -10.35 -14.54
C TYR A 57 7.34 -10.02 -13.45
N GLY A 58 7.81 -9.88 -12.20
CA GLY A 58 6.94 -9.49 -11.09
C GLY A 58 5.88 -10.53 -10.69
N SER A 59 5.97 -11.76 -11.20
CA SER A 59 5.00 -12.84 -10.94
C SER A 59 5.34 -13.71 -9.74
N LYS A 60 6.55 -13.57 -9.19
CA LYS A 60 7.02 -14.37 -8.06
C LYS A 60 6.29 -14.02 -6.76
N TYR A 61 5.90 -12.76 -6.61
CA TYR A 61 5.22 -12.25 -5.42
C TYR A 61 4.06 -11.35 -5.85
N THR A 62 2.91 -11.48 -5.20
CA THR A 62 1.71 -10.69 -5.58
C THR A 62 1.91 -9.19 -5.33
N GLY A 63 2.68 -8.83 -4.30
CA GLY A 63 2.95 -7.45 -3.90
C GLY A 63 1.69 -6.70 -3.47
N ALA A 64 0.61 -7.40 -3.16
CA ALA A 64 -0.70 -6.86 -2.80
C ALA A 64 -1.54 -7.93 -2.12
N VAL A 65 -2.56 -7.51 -1.37
CA VAL A 65 -3.51 -8.41 -0.72
C VAL A 65 -4.94 -8.17 -1.22
N THR A 66 -5.82 -9.15 -1.06
CA THR A 66 -7.25 -8.91 -1.31
C THR A 66 -7.86 -8.10 -0.17
N LYS A 67 -9.02 -7.46 -0.41
CA LYS A 67 -9.78 -6.77 0.65
C LYS A 67 -10.10 -7.67 1.84
N LYS A 68 -10.25 -8.98 1.62
CA LYS A 68 -10.56 -9.95 2.70
C LYS A 68 -9.34 -10.32 3.54
N GLU A 69 -8.15 -10.23 2.96
CA GLU A 69 -6.87 -10.49 3.63
C GLU A 69 -6.26 -9.24 4.27
N SER A 70 -6.91 -8.09 4.07
CA SER A 70 -6.51 -6.83 4.66
C SER A 70 -6.52 -6.92 6.18
N ILE A 71 -5.42 -6.47 6.78
CA ILE A 71 -5.30 -6.38 8.24
C ILE A 71 -5.45 -4.95 8.74
N ILE A 72 -5.48 -3.95 7.84
CA ILE A 72 -5.77 -2.55 8.17
C ILE A 72 -7.28 -2.41 8.39
N THR A 73 -7.73 -2.77 9.59
CA THR A 73 -9.13 -2.69 10.03
C THR A 73 -9.24 -2.01 11.39
N GLU A 74 -10.39 -1.41 11.67
CA GLU A 74 -10.65 -0.78 12.98
C GLU A 74 -10.57 -1.81 14.11
N GLU A 75 -11.05 -3.04 13.89
CA GLU A 75 -10.95 -4.16 14.82
C GLU A 75 -9.49 -4.51 15.18
N ASN A 76 -8.56 -4.27 14.26
CA ASN A 76 -7.13 -4.43 14.45
C ASN A 76 -6.45 -3.22 15.11
N GLY A 77 -7.22 -2.20 15.46
CA GLY A 77 -6.78 -0.99 16.14
C GLY A 77 -6.09 0.01 15.21
N PHE A 78 -6.47 0.00 13.93
CA PHE A 78 -6.11 1.05 12.98
C PHE A 78 -7.17 2.15 12.98
N GLU A 79 -6.73 3.38 12.78
CA GLU A 79 -7.58 4.57 12.76
C GLU A 79 -7.28 5.40 11.51
N ASN A 80 -8.20 6.28 11.11
CA ASN A 80 -8.06 7.14 9.93
C ASN A 80 -7.78 6.36 8.63
N ILE A 81 -8.42 5.18 8.53
CA ILE A 81 -8.30 4.27 7.39
C ILE A 81 -8.97 4.91 6.16
N GLY A 82 -8.32 4.83 5.01
CA GLY A 82 -8.93 5.27 3.76
C GLY A 82 -8.37 4.51 2.56
N PHE A 83 -9.21 4.35 1.55
CA PHE A 83 -8.84 3.75 0.27
C PHE A 83 -8.56 4.85 -0.74
N PHE A 84 -7.52 4.69 -1.55
CA PHE A 84 -7.21 5.62 -2.63
C PHE A 84 -6.75 4.84 -3.87
N LYS A 85 -6.77 5.50 -5.02
CA LYS A 85 -6.19 4.98 -6.27
C LYS A 85 -5.01 5.87 -6.67
N GLY A 86 -3.93 5.27 -7.13
CA GLY A 86 -2.72 5.99 -7.57
C GLY A 86 -1.54 5.78 -6.64
N SER A 87 -0.65 6.78 -6.56
CA SER A 87 0.60 6.68 -5.79
C SER A 87 0.36 6.85 -4.29
N PRO A 88 0.85 5.92 -3.43
CA PRO A 88 0.74 6.04 -1.97
C PRO A 88 1.44 7.29 -1.44
N PHE A 89 2.57 7.67 -2.03
CA PHE A 89 3.33 8.84 -1.59
C PHE A 89 2.59 10.15 -1.89
N GLY A 90 1.85 10.21 -3.00
CA GLY A 90 1.03 11.37 -3.34
C GLY A 90 -0.14 11.55 -2.36
N GLU A 91 -0.79 10.45 -1.98
CA GLU A 91 -1.86 10.47 -0.98
C GLU A 91 -1.35 10.83 0.41
N ILE A 92 -0.18 10.32 0.81
CA ILE A 92 0.46 10.69 2.09
C ILE A 92 0.78 12.19 2.11
N ASP A 93 1.36 12.73 1.03
CA ASP A 93 1.67 14.15 0.94
C ASP A 93 0.42 15.04 1.00
N ARG A 94 -0.70 14.61 0.39
CA ARG A 94 -1.99 15.30 0.52
C ARG A 94 -2.46 15.32 1.98
N ARG A 95 -2.44 14.17 2.66
CA ARG A 95 -2.84 14.06 4.07
C ARG A 95 -1.96 14.87 5.00
N ASP A 96 -0.65 14.90 4.75
CA ASP A 96 0.30 15.72 5.50
C ASP A 96 -0.04 17.21 5.36
N ARG A 97 -0.29 17.70 4.14
CA ARG A 97 -0.69 19.09 3.91
C ARG A 97 -1.99 19.45 4.61
N GLU A 98 -2.97 18.55 4.60
CA GLU A 98 -4.24 18.74 5.31
C GLU A 98 -4.04 18.81 6.83
N HIS A 99 -3.16 17.97 7.37
CA HIS A 99 -2.80 18.00 8.79
C HIS A 99 -2.11 19.31 9.19
N GLU A 100 -1.11 19.75 8.41
CA GLU A 100 -0.43 21.03 8.64
C GLU A 100 -1.38 22.23 8.54
N ALA A 101 -2.31 22.22 7.58
CA ALA A 101 -3.31 23.28 7.44
C ALA A 101 -4.24 23.37 8.65
N ARG A 102 -4.67 22.22 9.20
CA ARG A 102 -5.49 22.17 10.42
C ARG A 102 -4.76 22.74 11.64
N LEU A 103 -3.47 22.44 11.78
CA LEU A 103 -2.67 22.96 12.90
C LEU A 103 -2.42 24.47 12.80
N LYS A 104 -2.33 25.02 11.58
CA LYS A 104 -2.09 26.47 11.36
C LYS A 104 -3.35 27.33 11.46
N GLY A 105 -4.53 26.72 11.31
CA GLY A 105 -5.82 27.41 11.37
C GLY A 105 -6.56 27.29 12.71
N GLY A 106 -5.95 26.63 13.70
CA GLY A 106 -6.49 26.45 15.05
C GLY A 106 -5.88 27.37 16.09
#